data_AF-A0A8J2NZ87-F1
#
_entry.id   AF-A0A8J2NZ87-F1
#
_cell.length_a   1.000
_cell.length_b   1.000
_cell.length_c   1.000
_cell.angle_alpha   90.00
_cell.angle_beta   90.00
_cell.angle_gamma   90.00
#
_symmetry.space_group_name_H-M   'P 1'
#
loop_
_entity.id
_entity.type
_entity.pdbx_description
1 polymer ?
#
loop_
_entity_poly.entity_id
_entity_poly.type
_entity_poly.pdbx_seq_one_letter_code
_entity_poly.pdbx_strand_id
1 'polypeptide(L)' 'MIFYLLLFLGAVLFLWAYFRDPANLNSRLPPKVPGGLPLFGHLLALGDFPCRVLLNWKNKYGPVYLVKFGSFR' A
#
# COMPACT_ATOMS: atom_id res chain seq x y z
N MET A 1 33.44 6.69 -5.94
CA MET A 1 32.28 7.26 -6.67
C MET A 1 31.35 6.18 -7.25
N ILE A 2 31.85 5.24 -8.04
CA ILE A 2 31.03 4.18 -8.69
C ILE A 2 30.21 3.34 -7.68
N PHE A 3 30.81 3.00 -6.54
CA PHE A 3 30.17 2.16 -5.52
C PHE A 3 28.94 2.83 -4.89
N TYR A 4 29.05 4.13 -4.55
CA TYR A 4 27.92 4.90 -4.02
C TYR A 4 26.78 5.03 -5.03
N LEU A 5 27.12 5.14 -6.32
CA LEU A 5 26.12 5.24 -7.40
C LEU A 5 25.34 3.94 -7.56
N LEU A 6 26.03 2.79 -7.49
CA LEU A 6 25.38 1.47 -7.49
C LEU A 6 24.47 1.27 -6.28
N LEU A 7 24.94 1.67 -5.09
CA LEU A 7 24.18 1.56 -3.85
C LEU A 7 22.92 2.44 -3.89
N PHE A 8 23.05 3.66 -4.40
CA PHE A 8 21.92 4.58 -4.59
C PHE A 8 20.88 4.03 -5.59
N LEU A 9 21.33 3.52 -6.74
CA LEU A 9 20.44 2.89 -7.73
C LEU A 9 19.71 1.67 -7.14
N GLY A 10 20.43 0.82 -6.41
CA GLY A 10 19.85 -0.33 -5.71
C GLY A 10 18.80 0.08 -4.69
N ALA A 11 19.06 1.12 -3.89
CA ALA A 11 18.10 1.64 -2.93
C ALA A 11 16.85 2.21 -3.60
N VAL A 12 16.99 2.96 -4.70
CA VAL A 12 15.85 3.50 -5.46
C VAL A 12 15.01 2.38 -6.06
N LEU A 13 15.63 1.36 -6.65
CA LEU A 13 14.93 0.20 -7.19
C LEU A 13 14.22 -0.60 -6.11
N PHE A 14 14.87 -0.78 -4.95
CA PHE A 14 14.30 -1.46 -3.80
C PHE A 14 13.09 -0.70 -3.26
N LEU A 15 13.20 0.62 -3.08
CA LEU A 15 12.08 1.49 -2.69
C LEU A 15 10.96 1.42 -3.73
N TRP A 16 11.28 1.54 -5.01
CA TRP A 16 10.29 1.46 -6.08
C TRP A 16 9.55 0.11 -6.07
N ALA A 17 10.27 -1.00 -5.92
CA ALA A 17 9.68 -2.32 -5.80
C ALA A 17 8.84 -2.47 -4.52
N TYR A 18 9.27 -1.87 -3.41
CA TYR A 18 8.58 -1.88 -2.13
C TYR A 18 7.27 -1.06 -2.15
N PHE A 19 7.27 0.07 -2.87
CA PHE A 19 6.09 0.93 -3.05
C PHE A 19 5.22 0.53 -4.25
N ARG A 20 5.67 -0.41 -5.09
CA ARG A 20 4.89 -0.89 -6.23
C ARG A 20 3.78 -1.81 -5.74
N ASP A 21 2.62 -1.23 -5.53
CA ASP A 21 1.40 -1.99 -5.33
C ASP A 21 1.11 -2.84 -6.60
N PRO A 22 0.91 -4.18 -6.48
CA PRO A 22 0.47 -4.96 -7.60
C PRO A 22 -0.92 -4.46 -8.02
N ALA A 23 -1.00 -3.88 -9.23
CA ALA A 23 -2.26 -3.49 -9.84
C ALA A 23 -3.13 -4.74 -9.95
N ASN A 24 -4.37 -4.65 -9.46
CA ASN A 24 -5.26 -5.79 -9.46
C ASN A 24 -5.76 -6.00 -10.90
N LEU A 25 -5.16 -6.96 -11.60
CA LEU A 25 -5.50 -7.33 -12.99
C LEU A 25 -6.90 -7.97 -13.10
N ASN A 26 -7.57 -8.21 -11.98
CA ASN A 26 -8.88 -8.86 -11.96
C ASN A 26 -10.00 -7.82 -11.89
N SER A 27 -10.70 -7.61 -13.01
CA SER A 27 -11.77 -6.62 -13.18
C SER A 27 -13.02 -6.87 -12.31
N ARG A 28 -13.10 -8.02 -11.64
CA ARG A 28 -14.22 -8.38 -10.74
C ARG A 28 -13.99 -8.00 -9.28
N LEU A 29 -12.81 -7.49 -8.94
CA LEU A 29 -12.49 -7.12 -7.56
C LEU A 29 -12.84 -5.65 -7.30
N PRO A 30 -13.27 -5.31 -6.06
CA PRO A 30 -13.51 -3.92 -5.68
C PRO A 30 -12.23 -3.09 -5.79
N PRO A 31 -12.35 -1.74 -5.87
CA PRO A 31 -11.19 -0.87 -5.89
C PRO A 31 -10.31 -1.10 -4.65
N LYS A 32 -9.02 -1.29 -4.88
CA LYS A 32 -8.03 -1.45 -3.80
C LYS A 32 -7.53 -0.09 -3.36
N VAL A 33 -7.50 0.14 -2.05
CA VAL A 33 -6.89 1.34 -1.47
C VAL A 33 -5.38 1.31 -1.77
N PRO A 34 -4.82 2.38 -2.36
CA PRO A 34 -3.39 2.46 -2.68
C PRO A 34 -2.55 2.81 -1.43
N GLY A 35 -1.28 2.44 -1.45
CA GLY A 35 -0.31 2.84 -0.42
C GLY A 35 -0.21 1.87 0.76
N GLY A 36 -0.63 0.62 0.57
CA GLY A 36 -0.46 -0.42 1.58
C GLY A 36 0.99 -0.92 1.61
N LEU A 37 1.64 -0.85 2.77
CA LEU A 37 2.98 -1.39 2.97
C LEU A 37 2.98 -2.92 2.85
N PRO A 38 4.05 -3.55 2.34
CA PRO A 38 4.08 -5.01 2.15
C PRO A 38 3.96 -5.81 3.45
N LEU A 39 4.50 -5.32 4.58
CA LEU A 39 4.36 -5.99 5.89
C LEU A 39 3.10 -5.56 6.65
N PHE A 40 2.93 -4.26 6.88
CA PHE A 40 1.86 -3.73 7.73
C PHE A 40 0.55 -3.49 6.97
N GLY A 41 0.53 -3.62 5.64
CA GLY A 41 -0.61 -3.22 4.83
C GLY A 41 -0.93 -1.74 5.07
N HIS A 42 -2.20 -1.48 5.35
CA HIS A 42 -2.74 -0.16 5.65
C HIS A 42 -2.84 0.13 7.15
N LEU A 43 -2.32 -0.74 8.02
CA LEU A 43 -2.46 -0.58 9.47
C LEU A 43 -1.93 0.77 9.97
N LEU A 44 -0.79 1.22 9.44
CA LEU A 44 -0.23 2.54 9.78
C LEU A 44 -1.13 3.70 9.34
N ALA A 45 -1.90 3.53 8.27
CA ALA A 45 -2.85 4.54 7.79
C ALA A 45 -4.15 4.56 8.61
N LEU A 46 -4.53 3.44 9.22
CA LEU A 46 -5.70 3.37 10.11
C LEU A 46 -5.44 4.07 11.45
N GLY A 47 -4.24 3.93 12.00
CA GLY A 47 -3.83 4.56 13.25
C GLY A 47 -4.80 4.29 14.41
N ASP A 48 -4.96 5.27 15.29
CA ASP A 48 -5.78 5.16 16.50
C ASP A 48 -7.30 5.19 16.24
N PHE A 49 -7.73 5.69 15.08
CA PHE A 49 -9.14 5.89 14.75
C PHE A 49 -9.53 5.18 13.44
N PRO A 50 -9.51 3.83 13.42
CA PRO A 50 -9.73 3.05 12.21
C PRO A 50 -11.10 3.32 11.58
N CYS A 51 -12.16 3.45 12.38
CA CYS A 51 -13.51 3.70 11.88
C CYS A 51 -13.63 5.03 11.11
N ARG A 52 -12.93 6.08 11.55
CA ARG A 52 -12.93 7.39 10.87
C ARG A 52 -12.22 7.30 9.52
N VAL A 53 -11.08 6.61 9.49
CA VAL A 53 -10.30 6.39 8.27
C VAL A 53 -11.11 5.57 7.26
N LEU A 54 -11.76 4.49 7.72
CA LEU A 54 -12.63 3.67 6.89
C LEU A 54 -13.84 4.44 6.34
N LEU A 55 -14.42 5.36 7.13
CA LEU A 55 -15.50 6.23 6.67
C LEU A 55 -15.03 7.20 5.57
N ASN A 56 -13.85 7.80 5.74
CA ASN A 56 -13.25 8.65 4.72
C ASN A 56 -12.96 7.87 3.42
N TRP A 57 -12.46 6.64 3.54
CA TRP A 57 -12.24 5.79 2.38
C TRP A 57 -13.52 5.33 1.71
N LYS A 58 -14.60 5.07 2.47
CA LYS A 58 -15.93 4.82 1.90
C LYS A 58 -16.38 5.98 1.00
N ASN A 59 -16.16 7.21 1.43
CA ASN A 59 -16.53 8.40 0.65
C ASN A 59 -15.66 8.56 -0.60
N LYS A 60 -14.41 8.08 -0.58
CA LYS A 60 -13.44 8.22 -1.69
C LYS A 60 -13.48 7.08 -2.71
N TYR A 61 -13.63 5.85 -2.25
CA TYR A 61 -13.52 4.62 -3.07
C TYR A 61 -14.87 3.89 -3.24
N GLY A 62 -15.92 4.35 -2.57
CA GLY A 62 -17.26 3.79 -2.65
C GLY A 62 -17.59 2.84 -1.48
N PRO A 63 -18.78 2.22 -1.50
CA PRO A 63 -19.28 1.42 -0.40
C PRO A 63 -18.50 0.11 -0.18
N VAL A 64 -17.81 -0.40 -1.20
CA VAL A 64 -17.02 -1.64 -1.14
C VAL A 64 -15.64 -1.36 -1.72
N TYR A 65 -14.61 -1.57 -0.90
CA TYR A 65 -13.20 -1.39 -1.30
C TYR A 65 -12.33 -2.43 -0.59
N LEU A 66 -11.17 -2.73 -1.18
CA LEU A 66 -10.20 -3.68 -0.63
C LEU A 66 -9.13 -2.95 0.18
N VAL A 67 -8.94 -3.43 1.41
CA VAL A 67 -7.90 -2.98 2.32
C VAL A 67 -7.01 -4.16 2.67
N LYS A 68 -5.70 -3.92 2.74
CA LYS A 68 -4.76 -4.90 3.31
C LYS A 68 -4.57 -4.60 4.78
N PHE A 69 -5.01 -5.49 5.66
CA PHE A 69 -4.51 -5.55 7.03
C PHE A 69 -3.20 -6.35 6.98
N GLY A 70 -2.18 -5.90 7.69
CA GLY A 70 -0.85 -6.52 7.63
C GLY A 70 -0.89 -8.04 7.81
N SER A 71 0.11 -8.74 7.27
CA SER A 71 0.18 -10.19 7.37
C SER A 71 1.01 -10.56 8.60
N PHE A 72 0.36 -10.98 9.67
CA PHE A 72 0.97 -11.89 10.63
C PHE A 72 0.69 -13.29 10.11
N ARG A 73 1.72 -13.97 9.61
CA ARG A 73 1.63 -15.41 9.33
C ARG A 73 1.55 -16.17 10.65
#